data_AF-A0A2U9I525-F1
#
_entry.id   AF-A0A2U9I525-F1
#
_cell.length_a   1.000
_cell.length_b   1.000
_cell.length_c   1.000
_cell.angle_alpha   90.00
_cell.angle_beta   90.00
_cell.angle_gamma   90.00
#
_symmetry.space_group_name_H-M   'P 1'
#
loop_
_entity.id
_entity.type
_entity.pdbx_description
1 polymer ?
#
loop_
_entity_poly.entity_id
_entity_poly.type
_entity_poly.pdbx_seq_one_letter_code
_entity_poly.pdbx_strand_id
1 'polypeptide(L)'
;GYRKVDLTPNVILLSVLLPWTRPFESVKEFKQAHRSEDDIALVNAGMRVFLKQEGVNWTVADVSIVYGGVAPVSFAAVKTERSLIGKNWDKHML
;
A
#
# COMPACT_ATOMS: atom_id res chain seq x y z
N GLY A 1 7.72 -0.24 -16.82
CA GLY A 1 6.94 0.39 -17.91
C GLY A 1 5.55 -0.22 -17.96
N TYR A 2 4.63 0.31 -18.78
CA TYR A 2 3.26 -0.24 -18.90
C TYR A 2 3.28 -1.73 -19.29
N ARG A 3 2.56 -2.59 -18.56
CA ARG A 3 2.51 -4.05 -18.75
C ARG A 3 3.90 -4.71 -18.88
N LYS A 4 4.91 -4.15 -18.21
CA LYS A 4 6.27 -4.71 -18.17
C LYS A 4 6.73 -4.89 -16.73
N VAL A 5 7.30 -6.06 -16.46
CA VAL A 5 7.99 -6.41 -15.22
C VAL A 5 9.47 -6.58 -15.50
N ASP A 6 10.31 -6.56 -14.46
CA ASP A 6 11.77 -6.64 -14.58
C ASP A 6 12.30 -8.10 -14.69
N LEU A 7 11.50 -8.99 -15.27
CA LEU A 7 11.89 -10.39 -15.50
C LEU A 7 12.73 -10.50 -16.78
N THR A 8 13.86 -11.20 -16.70
CA THR A 8 14.68 -11.52 -17.89
C THR A 8 13.98 -12.54 -18.80
N PRO A 9 14.31 -12.59 -20.11
CA PRO A 9 13.54 -13.35 -21.12
C PRO A 9 13.36 -14.87 -20.94
N ASN A 10 13.99 -15.53 -19.96
CA ASN A 10 13.86 -16.98 -19.73
C ASN A 10 13.55 -17.33 -18.27
N VAL A 11 12.96 -16.40 -17.53
CA VAL A 11 12.58 -16.61 -16.11
C VAL A 11 11.07 -16.60 -16.00
N ILE A 12 10.56 -17.47 -15.14
CA ILE A 12 9.15 -17.53 -14.76
C ILE A 12 8.97 -17.14 -13.29
N LEU A 13 7.80 -16.61 -12.95
CA LEU A 13 7.40 -16.45 -11.56
C LEU A 13 6.95 -17.81 -11.00
N LEU A 14 7.79 -18.44 -10.18
CA LEU A 14 7.47 -19.73 -9.57
C LEU A 14 6.50 -19.60 -8.40
N SER A 15 6.74 -18.64 -7.51
CA SER A 15 5.96 -18.45 -6.28
C SER A 15 6.07 -17.02 -5.77
N VAL A 16 5.05 -16.57 -5.03
CA VAL A 16 5.07 -15.32 -4.25
C VAL A 16 4.97 -15.68 -2.77
N LEU A 17 5.90 -15.17 -1.97
CA LEU A 17 5.81 -15.27 -0.52
C LEU A 17 5.02 -14.08 0.02
N LEU A 18 3.88 -14.35 0.65
CA LEU A 18 3.12 -13.35 1.39
C LEU A 18 3.49 -13.44 2.88
N PRO A 19 4.20 -12.46 3.44
CA PRO A 19 4.57 -12.49 4.85
C PRO A 19 3.34 -12.29 5.74
N TRP A 20 3.35 -12.92 6.90
CA TRP A 20 2.38 -12.63 7.95
C TRP A 20 2.61 -11.22 8.50
N THR A 21 1.52 -10.55 8.86
CA THR A 21 1.60 -9.27 9.57
C THR A 21 2.21 -9.47 10.95
N ARG A 22 3.00 -8.50 11.39
CA ARG A 22 3.50 -8.45 12.77
C ARG A 22 2.52 -7.70 13.70
N PRO A 23 2.69 -7.77 15.03
CA PRO A 23 1.91 -6.95 15.95
C PRO A 23 2.00 -5.46 15.59
N PHE A 24 0.88 -4.75 15.71
CA PHE A 24 0.74 -3.32 15.38
C PHE A 24 0.96 -2.98 13.90
N GLU A 25 0.97 -3.98 13.03
CA GLU A 25 0.93 -3.79 11.58
C GLU A 25 -0.48 -4.10 11.06
N SER A 26 -1.01 -3.20 10.26
CA SER A 26 -2.33 -3.31 9.66
C SER A 26 -2.24 -3.10 8.15
N VAL A 27 -2.99 -3.90 7.40
CA VAL A 27 -3.11 -3.81 5.94
C VAL A 27 -4.59 -3.63 5.62
N LYS A 28 -4.90 -2.76 4.67
CA LYS A 28 -6.25 -2.61 4.14
C LYS A 28 -6.25 -2.32 2.65
N GLU A 29 -7.11 -3.07 1.95
CA GLU A 29 -7.43 -2.94 0.54
C GLU A 29 -8.70 -2.11 0.31
N PHE A 30 -8.72 -1.37 -0.81
CA PHE A 30 -9.87 -0.61 -1.29
C PHE A 30 -10.02 -0.79 -2.80
N LYS A 31 -11.25 -0.87 -3.29
CA LYS A 31 -11.59 -0.93 -4.72
C LYS A 31 -12.87 -0.15 -4.97
N GLN A 32 -12.83 0.75 -5.96
CA GLN A 32 -14.03 1.40 -6.51
C GLN A 32 -14.15 1.02 -7.98
N ALA A 33 -15.35 0.60 -8.39
CA ALA A 33 -15.69 0.26 -9.77
C ALA A 33 -17.15 0.64 -10.07
N HIS A 34 -17.61 0.47 -11.32
CA HIS A 34 -19.01 0.72 -11.66
C HIS A 34 -19.93 -0.39 -11.12
N ARG A 35 -19.41 -1.60 -11.00
CA ARG A 35 -20.09 -2.75 -10.39
C ARG A 35 -19.26 -3.29 -9.23
N SER A 36 -19.93 -3.85 -8.22
CA SER A 36 -19.25 -4.42 -7.04
C SER A 36 -18.37 -5.61 -7.40
N GLU A 37 -18.85 -6.45 -8.31
CA GLU A 37 -18.21 -7.70 -8.71
C GLU A 37 -17.88 -7.68 -10.21
N ASP A 38 -16.85 -8.44 -10.59
CA ASP A 38 -16.42 -8.67 -11.98
C ASP A 38 -16.25 -7.38 -12.82
N ASP A 39 -15.62 -6.38 -12.22
CA ASP A 39 -15.37 -5.10 -12.89
C ASP A 39 -13.95 -4.59 -12.68
N ILE A 40 -13.46 -3.85 -13.67
CA ILE A 40 -12.15 -3.20 -13.62
C ILE A 40 -12.26 -2.02 -12.64
N ALA A 41 -11.32 -1.93 -11.71
CA ALA A 41 -11.28 -0.81 -10.77
C ALA A 41 -11.09 0.51 -11.54
N LEU A 42 -11.93 1.50 -11.25
CA LEU A 42 -11.67 2.89 -11.62
C LEU A 42 -10.42 3.36 -10.87
N VAL A 43 -10.43 3.13 -9.56
CA VAL A 43 -9.28 3.30 -8.66
C VAL A 43 -9.30 2.17 -7.64
N ASN A 44 -8.13 1.65 -7.31
CA ASN A 44 -7.93 0.77 -6.16
C ASN A 44 -6.72 1.23 -5.34
N ALA A 45 -6.64 0.75 -4.10
CA ALA A 45 -5.53 1.02 -3.22
C ALA A 45 -5.20 -0.18 -2.33
N GLY A 46 -3.91 -0.38 -2.09
CA GLY A 46 -3.40 -1.21 -1.01
C GLY A 46 -2.63 -0.32 -0.04
N MET A 47 -3.01 -0.37 1.24
CA MET A 47 -2.41 0.45 2.28
C MET A 47 -1.92 -0.43 3.42
N ARG A 48 -0.71 -0.18 3.91
CA ARG A 48 -0.15 -0.82 5.10
C ARG A 48 0.41 0.25 6.02
N VAL A 49 0.16 0.12 7.31
CA VAL A 49 0.81 0.92 8.35
C VAL A 49 1.39 0.00 9.42
N PHE A 50 2.59 0.32 9.88
CA PHE A 50 3.17 -0.24 11.09
C PHE A 50 3.31 0.87 12.13
N LEU A 51 2.66 0.64 13.26
CA LEU A 51 2.60 1.60 14.36
C LEU A 51 3.55 1.19 15.47
N LYS A 52 4.13 2.19 16.11
CA LYS A 52 4.92 2.03 17.34
C LYS A 52 4.24 2.79 18.45
N GLN A 53 4.17 2.17 19.62
CA GLN A 53 3.66 2.82 20.81
C GLN A 53 4.76 3.65 21.48
N GLU A 54 4.48 4.92 21.76
CA GLU A 54 5.37 5.83 22.46
C GLU A 54 4.61 6.47 23.63
N GLY A 55 4.71 5.83 24.80
CA GLY A 55 3.89 6.16 25.96
C GLY A 55 2.41 5.89 25.68
N VAL A 56 1.59 6.94 25.70
CA VAL A 56 0.15 6.89 25.40
C VAL A 56 -0.16 7.08 23.91
N ASN A 57 0.82 7.53 23.12
CA ASN A 57 0.63 7.87 21.72
C ASN A 57 1.06 6.72 20.81
N TRP A 58 0.51 6.72 19.60
CA TRP A 58 0.91 5.82 18.51
C TRP A 58 1.56 6.66 17.42
N THR A 59 2.72 6.24 16.94
CA THR A 59 3.44 6.90 15.85
C THR A 59 3.60 5.97 14.66
N VAL A 60 3.64 6.54 13.46
CA VAL A 60 3.89 5.77 12.23
C VAL A 60 5.37 5.42 12.17
N ALA A 61 5.68 4.15 12.43
CA ALA A 61 7.04 3.64 12.27
C ALA A 61 7.36 3.35 10.81
N ASP A 62 6.37 2.86 10.04
CA ASP A 62 6.51 2.59 8.61
C ASP A 62 5.15 2.57 7.92
N VAL A 63 5.10 2.93 6.64
CA VAL A 63 3.84 3.05 5.88
C VAL A 63 4.07 2.78 4.39
N SER A 64 3.11 2.11 3.75
CA SER A 64 3.08 1.92 2.30
C SER A 64 1.67 2.17 1.77
N ILE A 65 1.56 2.98 0.73
CA ILE A 65 0.31 3.41 0.10
C ILE A 65 0.51 3.31 -1.41
N VAL A 66 -0.13 2.32 -2.02
CA VAL A 66 -0.03 2.07 -3.46
C VAL A 66 -1.41 2.16 -4.10
N TYR A 67 -1.52 2.95 -5.15
CA TYR A 67 -2.74 3.12 -5.94
C TYR A 67 -2.64 2.42 -7.30
N GLY A 68 -3.77 1.94 -7.81
CA GLY A 68 -3.96 1.59 -9.22
C GLY A 68 -5.10 2.40 -9.83
N GLY A 69 -5.08 2.55 -11.16
CA GLY A 69 -6.06 3.37 -11.90
C GLY A 69 -5.72 4.87 -11.97
N VAL A 70 -4.78 5.36 -11.15
CA VAL A 70 -4.34 6.77 -11.13
C VAL A 70 -3.17 7.08 -12.07
N ALA A 71 -2.47 6.06 -12.55
CA ALA A 71 -1.32 6.15 -13.45
C ALA A 71 -1.27 4.91 -14.36
N PRO A 72 -0.46 4.90 -15.44
CA PRO A 72 -0.36 3.75 -16.33
C PRO A 72 0.10 2.47 -15.62
N VAL A 73 0.88 2.60 -14.55
CA VAL A 73 1.33 1.50 -13.67
C VAL A 73 0.90 1.78 -12.24
N SER A 74 0.96 0.76 -11.38
CA SER A 74 0.78 0.96 -9.94
C SER A 74 1.66 2.09 -9.43
N PHE A 75 1.05 3.01 -8.68
CA PHE A 75 1.67 4.26 -8.24
C PHE A 75 1.83 4.25 -6.72
N ALA A 76 3.08 4.20 -6.25
CA ALA A 76 3.39 4.35 -4.83
C ALA A 76 3.43 5.83 -4.44
N ALA A 77 2.74 6.20 -3.37
CA ALA A 77 2.67 7.57 -2.88
C ALA A 77 3.90 7.95 -2.03
N VAL A 78 5.11 7.71 -2.56
CA VAL A 78 6.39 7.77 -1.82
C VAL A 78 6.62 9.09 -1.09
N LYS A 79 6.24 10.23 -1.68
CA LYS A 79 6.36 11.54 -1.03
C LYS A 79 5.46 11.65 0.21
N THR A 80 4.24 11.15 0.10
CA THR A 80 3.27 11.11 1.20
C THR A 80 3.73 10.13 2.27
N GLU A 81 4.12 8.90 1.89
CA GLU A 81 4.66 7.89 2.82
C GLU A 81 5.78 8.47 3.69
N ARG A 82 6.78 9.12 3.06
CA ARG A 82 7.89 9.78 3.78
C ARG A 82 7.44 10.89 4.72
N SER A 83 6.40 11.65 4.35
CA SER A 83 5.85 12.73 5.18
C SER A 83 5.06 12.19 6.38
N LEU A 84 4.58 10.94 6.33
CA LEU A 84 3.79 10.33 7.40
C LEU A 84 4.65 9.63 8.46
N ILE A 85 5.82 9.12 8.09
CA ILE A 85 6.74 8.46 9.03
C ILE A 85 7.10 9.43 10.17
N GLY A 86 6.98 8.95 11.41
CA GLY A 86 7.25 9.70 12.63
C GLY A 86 6.10 10.60 13.12
N LYS A 87 5.01 10.74 12.35
CA LYS A 87 3.82 11.49 12.82
C LYS A 87 2.99 10.65 13.79
N ASN A 88 2.30 11.35 14.69
CA ASN A 88 1.26 10.75 15.53
C ASN A 88 0.10 10.25 14.66
N TRP A 89 -0.40 9.07 15.01
CA TRP A 89 -1.57 8.48 14.38
C TRP A 89 -2.86 9.05 14.99
N ASP A 90 -3.23 10.25 14.57
CA ASP A 90 -4.42 10.97 15.04
C ASP A 90 -5.10 11.76 13.90
N LYS A 91 -6.18 12.48 14.24
CA LYS A 91 -6.96 13.25 13.27
C LYS A 91 -6.24 14.50 12.75
N HIS A 92 -5.19 14.96 13.41
CA HIS A 92 -4.41 16.13 12.98
C HIS A 92 -3.39 15.78 11.89
N MET A 93 -3.22 14.50 11.56
CA MET A 93 -2.42 14.02 10.43
C MET A 93 -3.08 14.34 9.07
N LEU A 94 -4.41 14.44 9.02
CA LEU A 94 -5.23 14.75 7.84
C LEU A 94 -5.13 16.23 7.45
#